data_AF-A0A1Y3RL22-F1
#
_entry.id   AF-A0A1Y3RL22-F1
#
_cell.length_a   1.000
_cell.length_b   1.000
_cell.length_c   1.000
_cell.angle_alpha   90.00
_cell.angle_beta   90.00
_cell.angle_gamma   90.00
#
_symmetry.space_group_name_H-M   'P 1'
#
loop_
_entity.id
_entity.type
_entity.pdbx_description
1 polymer ?
#
loop_
_entity_poly.entity_id
_entity_poly.type
_entity_poly.pdbx_seq_one_letter_code
_entity_poly.pdbx_strand_id
1 'polypeptide(L)'
;MLRKSKFNSEDLAVIGKVLAALGELGITLLLRDPVPVMWDHGPHRLYQWEAITRDDEPMDSRDIQVLLTAVNSVGQFKPQVYSVEDYPTECGNFTRYYITVFI
;
A
#
# COMPACT_ATOMS: atom_id res chain seq x y z
N MET A 1 23.58 -9.11 -16.58
CA MET A 1 23.66 -8.75 -15.14
C MET A 1 22.24 -8.70 -14.60
N LEU A 2 21.84 -9.68 -13.78
CA LEU A 2 20.59 -9.59 -13.02
C LEU A 2 20.75 -8.42 -12.04
N ARG A 3 19.96 -7.35 -12.20
CA ARG A 3 19.89 -6.29 -11.20
C ARG A 3 19.51 -6.95 -9.88
N LYS A 4 20.33 -6.75 -8.82
CA LYS A 4 19.90 -7.10 -7.46
C LYS A 4 18.58 -6.40 -7.21
N SER A 5 17.53 -7.16 -6.91
CA SER A 5 16.24 -6.60 -6.50
C SER A 5 16.47 -5.68 -5.31
N LYS A 6 15.86 -4.49 -5.34
CA LYS A 6 15.82 -3.56 -4.19
C LYS A 6 15.10 -4.20 -2.99
N PHE A 7 14.24 -5.18 -3.26
CA PHE A 7 13.40 -5.87 -2.29
C PHE A 7 13.92 -7.29 -2.04
N ASN A 8 14.02 -7.67 -0.77
CA ASN A 8 14.28 -9.05 -0.36
C ASN A 8 12.96 -9.87 -0.29
N SER A 9 13.03 -11.13 0.12
CA SER A 9 11.85 -12.01 0.17
C SER A 9 10.79 -11.56 1.16
N GLU A 10 11.18 -10.93 2.26
CA GLU A 10 10.25 -10.38 3.25
C GLU A 10 9.53 -9.15 2.71
N ASP A 11 10.26 -8.28 2.01
CA ASP A 11 9.69 -7.11 1.33
C ASP A 11 8.64 -7.54 0.31
N LEU A 12 8.96 -8.55 -0.51
CA LEU A 12 8.04 -9.07 -1.52
C LEU A 12 6.80 -9.72 -0.90
N ALA A 13 6.94 -10.41 0.24
CA ALA A 13 5.82 -10.99 0.95
C ALA A 13 4.88 -9.89 1.47
N VAL A 14 5.41 -8.82 2.06
CA VAL A 14 4.60 -7.69 2.53
C VAL A 14 3.97 -6.92 1.38
N ILE A 15 4.72 -6.62 0.32
CA ILE A 15 4.19 -5.99 -0.90
C ILE A 15 3.00 -6.80 -1.43
N GLY A 16 3.13 -8.13 -1.52
CA GLY A 16 2.05 -9.00 -1.96
C GLY A 16 0.80 -8.91 -1.08
N LYS A 17 0.95 -8.83 0.26
CA LYS A 17 -0.18 -8.68 1.18
C LYS A 17 -0.91 -7.35 1.01
N VAL A 18 -0.15 -6.26 0.86
CA VAL A 18 -0.72 -4.92 0.65
C VAL A 18 -1.45 -4.89 -0.67
N LEU A 19 -0.84 -5.37 -1.76
CA LEU A 19 -1.48 -5.40 -3.08
C LEU A 19 -2.75 -6.26 -3.08
N ALA A 20 -2.76 -7.38 -2.35
CA ALA A 20 -3.97 -8.18 -2.19
C ALA A 20 -5.08 -7.39 -1.47
N ALA A 21 -4.75 -6.72 -0.36
CA ALA A 21 -5.72 -5.88 0.36
C ALA A 21 -6.25 -4.73 -0.52
N LEU A 22 -5.38 -4.06 -1.28
CA LEU A 22 -5.80 -3.00 -2.21
C LEU A 22 -6.69 -3.54 -3.33
N GLY A 23 -6.37 -4.73 -3.86
CA GLY A 23 -7.19 -5.41 -4.88
C GLY A 23 -8.59 -5.75 -4.38
N GLU A 24 -8.72 -6.24 -3.15
CA GLU A 24 -10.03 -6.52 -2.52
C GLU A 24 -10.85 -5.26 -2.28
N LEU A 25 -10.21 -4.10 -2.09
CA LEU A 25 -10.88 -2.80 -1.99
C LEU A 25 -11.30 -2.22 -3.35
N GLY A 26 -11.04 -2.93 -4.45
CA GLY A 26 -11.30 -2.40 -5.78
C GLY A 26 -10.35 -1.26 -6.20
N ILE A 27 -9.23 -1.09 -5.50
CA ILE A 27 -8.23 -0.08 -5.87
C ILE A 27 -7.45 -0.61 -7.07
N THR A 28 -7.95 -0.30 -8.26
CA THR A 28 -7.36 -0.77 -9.54
C THR A 28 -6.35 0.20 -10.13
N LEU A 29 -6.26 1.44 -9.61
CA LEU A 29 -5.42 2.49 -10.18
C LEU A 29 -4.36 2.97 -9.18
N LEU A 30 -3.12 2.52 -9.43
CA LEU A 30 -1.93 3.00 -8.74
C LEU A 30 -1.18 3.96 -9.67
N LEU A 31 -0.78 5.13 -9.15
CA LEU A 31 -0.06 6.14 -9.94
C LEU A 31 1.38 5.71 -10.24
N ARG A 32 1.93 4.89 -9.35
CA ARG A 32 3.15 4.13 -9.58
C ARG A 32 2.72 2.69 -9.72
N ASP A 33 3.35 1.93 -10.61
CA ASP A 33 3.25 0.46 -10.67
C ASP A 33 3.22 -0.17 -9.26
N PRO A 34 2.85 -1.46 -9.07
CA PRO A 34 2.71 -2.10 -7.74
C PRO A 34 3.92 -2.00 -6.78
N VAL A 35 5.01 -1.38 -7.22
CA VAL A 35 6.23 -1.01 -6.50
C VAL A 35 5.99 0.17 -5.53
N PRO A 36 6.09 -0.05 -4.21
CA PRO A 36 6.08 1.05 -3.25
C PRO A 36 7.36 1.89 -3.26
N VAL A 37 7.24 3.11 -2.77
CA VAL A 37 8.39 3.91 -2.31
C VAL A 37 8.79 3.43 -0.92
N MET A 38 10.09 3.19 -0.72
CA MET A 38 10.64 2.86 0.60
C MET A 38 11.18 4.14 1.23
N TRP A 39 10.61 4.55 2.37
CA TRP A 39 10.91 5.83 3.04
C TRP A 39 11.93 5.72 4.17
N ASP A 40 12.01 4.57 4.84
CA ASP A 40 12.93 4.37 5.95
C ASP A 40 13.55 2.97 5.93
N HIS A 41 14.84 2.93 6.26
CA HIS A 41 15.69 1.75 6.42
C HIS A 41 16.06 1.50 7.89
N GLY A 42 15.39 2.16 8.84
CA GLY A 42 15.48 1.93 10.28
C GLY A 42 15.01 0.53 10.71
N PRO A 43 14.78 0.29 12.02
CA PRO A 43 14.34 -1.02 12.51
C PRO A 43 12.98 -1.45 11.96
N HIS A 44 12.19 -0.49 11.48
CA HIS A 44 10.93 -0.69 10.77
C HIS A 44 11.06 -0.15 9.35
N ARG A 45 10.68 -0.97 8.36
CA ARG A 45 10.68 -0.55 6.95
C ARG A 45 9.35 0.12 6.63
N LEU A 46 9.40 1.36 6.14
CA LEU A 46 8.21 2.10 5.71
C LEU A 46 8.03 2.00 4.19
N TYR A 47 6.88 1.49 3.76
CA TYR A 47 6.48 1.37 2.37
C TYR A 47 5.27 2.23 2.10
N GLN A 48 5.33 3.03 1.04
CA GLN A 48 4.24 3.88 0.63
C GLN A 48 3.80 3.57 -0.80
N TRP A 49 2.50 3.38 -0.98
CA TRP A 49 1.84 3.35 -2.27
C TRP A 49 1.13 4.66 -2.53
N GLU A 50 1.06 5.02 -3.81
CA GLU A 50 0.34 6.17 -4.29
C GLU A 50 -0.79 5.65 -5.18
N ALA A 51 -2.03 5.87 -4.74
CA ALA A 51 -3.24 5.47 -5.44
C ALA A 51 -4.07 6.70 -5.82
N ILE A 52 -4.94 6.53 -6.81
CA ILE A 52 -5.95 7.53 -7.14
C ILE A 52 -7.27 6.82 -7.29
N THR A 53 -8.28 7.25 -6.53
CA THR A 53 -9.64 6.72 -6.64
C THR A 53 -10.58 7.82 -7.06
N ARG A 54 -11.74 7.44 -7.57
CA ARG A 54 -12.79 8.41 -7.88
C ARG A 54 -13.49 8.83 -6.60
N ASP A 55 -13.98 10.06 -6.57
CA ASP A 55 -14.61 10.63 -5.36
C ASP A 55 -15.95 9.95 -5.00
N ASP A 56 -16.60 9.27 -5.95
CA ASP A 56 -17.79 8.44 -5.69
C ASP A 56 -17.46 7.06 -5.10
N GLU A 57 -16.19 6.68 -5.08
CA GLU A 57 -15.65 5.46 -4.47
C GLU A 57 -14.44 5.83 -3.58
N PRO A 58 -14.67 6.60 -2.48
CA PRO A 58 -13.60 7.04 -1.61
C PRO A 58 -13.03 5.85 -0.85
N MET A 59 -11.73 5.90 -0.62
CA MET A 59 -11.03 4.87 0.14
C MET A 59 -11.16 5.13 1.64
N ASP A 60 -11.79 4.22 2.38
CA ASP A 60 -11.79 4.26 3.84
C ASP A 60 -10.51 3.61 4.39
N SER A 61 -9.71 4.43 5.09
CA SER A 61 -8.51 3.97 5.80
C SER A 61 -8.77 2.79 6.74
N ARG A 62 -9.99 2.67 7.29
CA ARG A 62 -10.39 1.57 8.18
C ARG A 62 -10.49 0.25 7.42
N ASP A 63 -10.93 0.27 6.18
CA ASP A 63 -11.10 -0.95 5.39
C ASP A 63 -9.74 -1.56 5.02
N ILE A 64 -8.74 -0.72 4.73
CA ILE A 64 -7.35 -1.18 4.55
C ILE A 64 -6.83 -1.87 5.82
N GLN A 65 -7.07 -1.28 6.99
CA GLN A 65 -6.63 -1.86 8.26
C GLN A 65 -7.27 -3.22 8.52
N VAL A 66 -8.59 -3.35 8.26
CA VAL A 66 -9.34 -4.60 8.44
C VAL A 66 -8.80 -5.68 7.50
N LEU A 67 -8.62 -5.37 6.22
CA LEU A 67 -8.13 -6.34 5.24
C LEU A 67 -6.68 -6.73 5.49
N LEU A 68 -5.80 -5.77 5.81
CA LEU A 68 -4.42 -6.11 6.19
C LEU A 68 -4.39 -6.98 7.45
N THR A 69 -5.26 -6.73 8.43
CA THR A 69 -5.39 -7.61 9.61
C THR A 69 -5.83 -9.02 9.22
N ALA A 70 -6.79 -9.17 8.31
CA ALA A 70 -7.22 -10.47 7.81
C ALA A 70 -6.07 -11.19 7.09
N VAL A 71 -5.34 -10.50 6.21
CA VAL A 71 -4.20 -11.06 5.46
C VAL A 71 -2.99 -11.34 6.38
N ASN A 72 -2.90 -10.67 7.53
CA ASN A 72 -1.89 -10.92 8.57
C ASN A 72 -2.11 -12.22 9.35
N SER A 73 -3.27 -12.87 9.22
CA SER A 73 -3.51 -14.19 9.78
C SER A 73 -2.70 -15.30 9.08
N VAL A 74 -2.17 -15.02 7.87
CA VAL A 74 -1.42 -15.98 7.05
C VAL A 74 0.06 -15.58 6.99
N GLY A 75 0.97 -16.50 7.32
CA GLY A 75 2.42 -16.28 7.22
C GLY A 75 3.04 -15.48 8.38
N GLN A 76 4.35 -15.26 8.31
CA GLN A 76 5.13 -14.71 9.43
C GLN A 76 5.09 -13.17 9.52
N PHE A 77 5.04 -12.48 8.38
CA PHE A 77 5.11 -11.02 8.33
C PHE A 77 3.74 -10.38 8.53
N LYS A 78 3.68 -9.33 9.35
CA LYS A 78 2.42 -8.68 9.76
C LYS A 78 2.49 -7.17 9.54
N PRO A 79 2.50 -6.70 8.29
CA PRO A 79 2.50 -5.27 7.99
C PRO A 79 1.32 -4.56 8.63
N GLN A 80 1.55 -3.35 9.12
CA GLN A 80 0.52 -2.53 9.74
C GLN A 80 0.41 -1.19 9.00
N VAL A 81 -0.81 -0.66 8.92
CA VAL A 81 -1.02 0.69 8.38
C VAL A 81 -0.35 1.68 9.33
N TYR A 82 0.52 2.50 8.77
CA TYR A 82 1.13 3.63 9.45
C TYR A 82 0.29 4.89 9.25
N SER A 83 0.02 5.24 7.99
CA SER A 83 -0.81 6.39 7.63
C SER A 83 -1.56 6.12 6.33
N VAL A 84 -2.72 6.78 6.20
CA VAL A 84 -3.45 6.93 4.95
C VAL A 84 -3.76 8.40 4.84
N GLU A 85 -3.19 9.06 3.84
CA GLU A 85 -3.31 10.50 3.63
C GLU A 85 -3.99 10.74 2.28
N ASP A 86 -5.05 11.55 2.27
CA ASP A 86 -5.75 11.95 1.07
C ASP A 86 -5.41 13.39 0.67
N TYR A 87 -5.33 13.61 -0.64
CA TYR A 87 -5.06 14.91 -1.24
C TYR A 87 -5.96 15.11 -2.45
N PRO A 88 -6.47 16.34 -2.67
CA PRO A 88 -7.20 16.65 -3.89
C PRO A 88 -6.28 16.50 -5.10
N THR A 89 -6.83 16.06 -6.23
CA THR A 89 -6.12 16.05 -7.50
C THR A 89 -6.50 17.24 -8.37
N GLU A 90 -5.66 17.54 -9.37
CA GLU A 90 -6.02 18.51 -10.42
C GLU A 90 -7.12 17.97 -11.35
N CYS A 91 -7.38 16.66 -11.31
CA CYS A 91 -8.44 16.00 -12.05
C CYS A 91 -9.73 16.05 -11.22
N GLY A 92 -10.73 16.81 -11.68
CA GLY A 92 -12.04 16.81 -11.03
C GLY A 92 -12.60 15.38 -10.89
N ASN A 93 -13.18 15.07 -9.71
CA ASN A 93 -13.76 13.77 -9.33
C ASN A 93 -12.75 12.68 -8.92
N PHE A 94 -11.50 13.03 -8.63
CA PHE A 94 -10.52 12.07 -8.13
C PHE A 94 -9.78 12.57 -6.90
N THR A 95 -9.55 11.65 -5.97
CA THR A 95 -8.75 11.85 -4.76
C THR A 95 -7.49 10.99 -4.84
N ARG A 96 -6.35 11.60 -4.52
CA ARG A 96 -5.07 10.92 -4.43
C ARG A 96 -4.86 10.46 -3.00
N TYR A 97 -4.43 9.21 -2.86
CA TYR A 97 -4.12 8.62 -1.57
C TYR A 97 -2.66 8.19 -1.48
N TYR A 98 -2.04 8.49 -0.36
CA TYR A 98 -0.74 7.93 0.05
C TYR A 98 -0.97 6.93 1.18
N ILE A 99 -0.73 5.66 0.89
CA ILE A 99 -0.96 4.54 1.81
C ILE A 99 0.40 4.08 2.32
N THR A 100 0.71 4.39 3.57
CA THR A 100 1.97 4.04 4.20
C THR A 100 1.76 2.87 5.15
N VAL A 101 2.58 1.83 5.02
CA VAL A 101 2.61 0.67 5.93
C VAL A 101 4.02 0.47 6.48
N PHE A 102 4.10 -0.06 7.69
CA PHE A 102 5.36 -0.47 8.29
C PHE A 102 5.43 -1.98 8.51
N ILE A 103 6.65 -2.52 8.42
CA ILE A 103 7.02 -3.91 8.80
C ILE A 103 7.79 -3.88 10.12
#